data_AF-A0A127FBB9-F1
#
_entry.id   AF-A0A127FBB9-F1
#
_cell.length_a   1.000
_cell.length_b   1.000
_cell.length_c   1.000
_cell.angle_alpha   90.00
_cell.angle_beta   90.00
_cell.angle_gamma   90.00
#
_symmetry.space_group_name_H-M   'P 1'
#
loop_
_entity.id
_entity.type
_entity.pdbx_description
1 polymer ?
#
loop_
_entity_poly.entity_id
_entity_poly.type
_entity_poly.pdbx_seq_one_letter_code
_entity_poly.pdbx_strand_id
1 'polypeptide(L)'
;MDNLTYTLRQLCDRNRDGSHATQGDRESCLKLMARQLKEAGFRQMKATSLNGKHVEALLERWRSDGLSAGTLKNRLAHLRWWAEKVGKEGLIPSSNVQLDVPKRVFVTNENKAAELADKLGKVSDLYVRVSLELQRAFGFPP
;
A
#
# COMPACT_ATOMS: atom_id res chain seq x y z
N MET A 1 -12.26 -15.41 -1.44
CA MET A 1 -12.04 -14.03 -0.94
C MET A 1 -12.81 -13.89 0.37
N ASP A 2 -12.18 -13.41 1.44
CA ASP A 2 -12.87 -13.22 2.73
C ASP A 2 -13.75 -11.95 2.73
N ASN A 3 -14.63 -11.85 3.72
CA ASN A 3 -15.63 -10.78 3.84
C ASN A 3 -15.01 -9.37 3.95
N LEU A 4 -13.89 -9.23 4.67
CA LEU A 4 -13.22 -7.94 4.80
C LEU A 4 -12.65 -7.50 3.46
N THR A 5 -11.92 -8.38 2.79
CA THR A 5 -11.37 -8.11 1.45
C THR A 5 -12.46 -7.71 0.46
N TYR A 6 -13.59 -8.40 0.46
CA TYR A 6 -14.73 -8.08 -0.41
C TYR A 6 -15.32 -6.70 -0.11
N THR A 7 -15.58 -6.40 1.16
CA THR A 7 -16.18 -5.11 1.55
C THR A 7 -15.24 -3.93 1.35
N LEU A 8 -13.92 -4.11 1.46
CA LEU A 8 -12.93 -3.09 1.11
C LEU A 8 -12.88 -2.82 -0.39
N ARG A 9 -12.98 -3.86 -1.23
CA ARG A 9 -13.10 -3.66 -2.68
C ARG A 9 -14.35 -2.86 -3.03
N GLN A 10 -15.50 -3.20 -2.45
CA GLN A 10 -16.73 -2.41 -2.64
C GLN A 10 -16.58 -0.96 -2.18
N LEU A 11 -15.80 -0.72 -1.11
CA LEU A 11 -15.49 0.63 -0.65
C LEU A 11 -14.70 1.42 -1.69
N CYS A 12 -13.69 0.79 -2.32
CA CYS A 12 -12.93 1.38 -3.43
C CYS A 12 -13.82 1.66 -4.65
N ASP A 13 -14.67 0.71 -5.04
CA ASP A 13 -15.54 0.84 -6.22
C ASP A 13 -16.49 2.05 -6.11
N ARG A 14 -16.97 2.32 -4.88
CA ARG A 14 -17.86 3.44 -4.56
C ARG A 14 -17.13 4.78 -4.40
N ASN A 15 -15.82 4.77 -4.16
CA ASN A 15 -15.02 5.96 -3.85
C ASN A 15 -13.78 6.00 -4.76
N ARG A 16 -13.99 6.40 -6.02
CA ARG A 16 -12.97 6.45 -7.08
C ARG A 16 -12.11 7.70 -7.02
N ASP A 17 -11.53 7.98 -5.87
CA ASP A 17 -10.70 9.17 -5.66
C ASP A 17 -9.32 8.97 -6.31
N GLY A 18 -8.86 9.92 -7.14
CA GLY A 18 -7.54 9.92 -7.77
C GLY A 18 -7.46 9.16 -9.10
N SER A 19 -6.25 9.03 -9.66
CA SER A 19 -6.02 8.35 -10.94
C SER A 19 -6.25 6.83 -10.84
N HIS A 20 -6.41 6.15 -12.00
CA HIS A 20 -6.54 4.69 -12.03
C HIS A 20 -5.38 3.97 -11.35
N ALA A 21 -4.15 4.47 -11.51
CA ALA A 21 -2.98 3.93 -10.83
C ALA A 21 -3.11 4.05 -9.31
N THR A 22 -3.47 5.25 -8.81
CA THR A 22 -3.67 5.49 -7.38
C THR A 22 -4.82 4.66 -6.78
N GLN A 23 -5.89 4.44 -7.55
CA GLN A 23 -6.99 3.56 -7.15
C GLN A 23 -6.52 2.10 -7.03
N GLY A 24 -5.75 1.61 -8.02
CA GLY A 24 -5.19 0.26 -8.01
C GLY A 24 -4.21 0.01 -6.86
N ASP A 25 -3.33 0.98 -6.59
CA ASP A 25 -2.40 0.92 -5.45
C ASP A 25 -3.14 0.83 -4.12
N ARG A 26 -4.19 1.66 -3.96
CA ARG A 26 -5.04 1.66 -2.77
C ARG A 26 -5.73 0.31 -2.58
N GLU A 27 -6.37 -0.21 -3.62
CA GLU A 27 -7.07 -1.51 -3.54
C GLU A 27 -6.08 -2.63 -3.17
N SER A 28 -4.91 -2.65 -3.78
CA SER A 28 -3.85 -3.63 -3.50
C SER A 28 -3.38 -3.53 -2.04
N CYS A 29 -3.21 -2.31 -1.54
CA CYS A 29 -2.80 -2.06 -0.16
C CYS A 29 -3.88 -2.47 0.86
N LEU A 30 -5.16 -2.21 0.58
CA LEU A 30 -6.27 -2.62 1.44
C LEU A 30 -6.47 -4.14 1.46
N LYS A 31 -6.28 -4.82 0.32
CA LYS A 31 -6.25 -6.30 0.26
C LYS A 31 -5.13 -6.88 1.12
N LEU A 32 -3.94 -6.26 1.08
CA LEU A 32 -2.84 -6.64 1.95
C LEU A 32 -3.24 -6.50 3.43
N MET A 33 -3.74 -5.34 3.84
CA MET A 33 -4.19 -5.11 5.24
C MET A 33 -5.22 -6.14 5.70
N ALA A 34 -6.21 -6.47 4.85
CA ALA A 34 -7.20 -7.49 5.17
C ALA A 34 -6.58 -8.86 5.44
N ARG A 35 -5.64 -9.28 4.59
CA ARG A 35 -4.87 -10.51 4.81
C ARG A 35 -4.07 -10.45 6.11
N GLN A 36 -3.40 -9.33 6.38
CA GLN A 36 -2.58 -9.18 7.57
C GLN A 36 -3.40 -9.22 8.86
N LEU A 37 -4.58 -8.60 8.87
CA LEU A 37 -5.52 -8.67 9.99
C LEU A 37 -6.04 -10.08 10.22
N LYS A 38 -6.32 -10.83 9.13
CA LYS A 38 -6.72 -12.24 9.23
C LYS A 38 -5.62 -13.11 9.81
N GLU A 39 -4.36 -12.88 9.40
CA GLU A 39 -3.18 -13.56 9.93
C GLU A 39 -2.96 -13.25 11.42
N ALA A 40 -3.26 -12.02 11.85
CA ALA A 40 -3.28 -11.62 13.26
C ALA A 40 -4.49 -12.17 14.07
N GLY A 41 -5.36 -12.98 13.45
CA GLY A 41 -6.47 -13.63 14.12
C GLY A 41 -7.79 -12.86 14.12
N PHE A 42 -7.86 -11.68 13.52
CA PHE A 42 -9.13 -10.95 13.40
C PHE A 42 -10.02 -11.62 12.34
N ARG A 43 -11.19 -12.11 12.78
CA ARG A 43 -12.17 -12.83 11.94
C ARG A 43 -13.47 -12.05 11.83
N GLN A 44 -14.28 -12.42 10.83
CA GLN A 44 -15.63 -11.86 10.60
C GLN A 44 -15.68 -10.33 10.45
N MET A 45 -14.56 -9.73 10.02
CA MET A 45 -14.47 -8.30 9.80
C MET A 45 -15.22 -7.86 8.54
N LYS A 46 -15.71 -6.63 8.58
CA LYS A 46 -16.16 -5.83 7.42
C LYS A 46 -15.38 -4.51 7.41
N ALA A 47 -15.42 -3.76 6.31
CA ALA A 47 -14.77 -2.46 6.23
C ALA A 47 -15.14 -1.53 7.41
N THR A 48 -16.40 -1.51 7.85
CA THR A 48 -16.86 -0.69 8.98
C THR A 48 -16.39 -1.16 10.36
N SER A 49 -15.86 -2.39 10.47
CA SER A 49 -15.38 -2.97 11.73
C SER A 49 -14.05 -2.37 12.22
N LEU A 50 -13.38 -1.55 11.39
CA LEU A 50 -12.08 -0.94 11.72
C LEU A 50 -12.11 -0.24 13.10
N ASN A 51 -11.09 -0.47 13.94
CA ASN A 51 -10.98 0.12 15.28
C ASN A 51 -9.50 0.19 15.69
N GLY A 52 -9.21 0.70 16.89
CA GLY A 52 -7.85 0.96 17.34
C GLY A 52 -6.97 -0.30 17.37
N LYS A 53 -7.51 -1.42 17.84
CA LYS A 53 -6.79 -2.70 17.93
C LYS A 53 -6.34 -3.21 16.55
N HIS A 54 -7.16 -3.00 15.52
CA HIS A 54 -6.79 -3.36 14.15
C HIS A 54 -5.65 -2.48 13.60
N VAL A 55 -5.69 -1.19 13.90
CA VAL A 55 -4.64 -0.23 13.50
C VAL A 55 -3.32 -0.58 14.20
N GLU A 56 -3.38 -0.83 15.50
CA GLU A 56 -2.22 -1.20 16.32
C GLU A 56 -1.56 -2.48 15.82
N ALA A 57 -2.34 -3.55 15.60
CA ALA A 57 -1.81 -4.81 15.08
C ALA A 57 -1.13 -4.67 13.70
N LEU A 58 -1.67 -3.82 12.82
CA LEU A 58 -1.04 -3.53 11.53
C LEU A 58 0.28 -2.77 11.71
N LEU A 59 0.30 -1.78 12.60
CA LEU A 59 1.49 -0.99 12.90
C LEU A 59 2.60 -1.83 13.51
N GLU A 60 2.29 -2.64 14.52
CA GLU A 60 3.24 -3.57 15.16
C GLU A 60 3.87 -4.50 14.13
N ARG A 61 3.03 -5.09 13.27
CA ARG A 61 3.53 -5.94 12.19
C ARG A 61 4.45 -5.17 11.26
N TRP A 62 4.05 -4.00 10.77
CA TRP A 62 4.87 -3.24 9.82
C TRP A 62 6.21 -2.79 10.41
N ARG A 63 6.25 -2.53 11.71
CA ARG A 63 7.50 -2.28 12.45
C ARG A 63 8.36 -3.53 12.52
N SER A 64 7.76 -4.67 12.86
CA SER A 64 8.46 -5.96 12.90
C SER A 64 8.98 -6.41 11.53
N ASP A 65 8.25 -6.09 10.46
CA ASP A 65 8.64 -6.35 9.06
C ASP A 65 9.79 -5.44 8.60
N GLY A 66 10.22 -4.44 9.40
CA GLY A 66 11.32 -3.54 9.07
C GLY A 66 11.07 -2.66 7.84
N LEU A 67 9.82 -2.28 7.58
CA LEU A 67 9.47 -1.52 6.38
C LEU A 67 10.15 -0.15 6.34
N SER A 68 10.52 0.29 5.12
CA SER A 68 11.03 1.64 4.93
C SER A 68 10.02 2.70 5.38
N ALA A 69 10.52 3.84 5.86
CA ALA A 69 9.67 4.95 6.27
C ALA A 69 8.73 5.45 5.15
N GLY A 70 9.15 5.35 3.87
CA GLY A 70 8.31 5.68 2.72
C GLY A 70 7.15 4.70 2.56
N THR A 71 7.43 3.40 2.62
CA THR A 71 6.41 2.35 2.52
C THR A 71 5.40 2.45 3.66
N LEU A 72 5.87 2.70 4.89
CA LEU A 72 5.01 2.85 6.07
C LEU A 72 4.07 4.06 5.94
N LYS A 73 4.57 5.20 5.43
CA LYS A 73 3.75 6.38 5.15
C LYS A 73 2.67 6.11 4.11
N ASN A 74 3.02 5.41 3.01
CA ASN A 74 2.04 5.07 1.98
C ASN A 74 0.94 4.16 2.52
N ARG A 75 1.30 3.13 3.29
CA ARG A 75 0.31 2.25 3.94
C ARG A 75 -0.57 3.02 4.93
N LEU A 76 0.01 3.91 5.73
CA LEU A 76 -0.74 4.77 6.64
C LEU A 76 -1.71 5.71 5.92
N ALA A 77 -1.34 6.26 4.76
CA ALA A 77 -2.24 7.10 3.97
C ALA A 77 -3.47 6.31 3.52
N HIS A 78 -3.29 5.08 3.03
CA HIS A 78 -4.41 4.22 2.65
C HIS A 78 -5.25 3.76 3.86
N LEU A 79 -4.63 3.51 5.01
CA LEU A 79 -5.35 3.13 6.23
C LEU A 79 -6.18 4.31 6.78
N ARG A 80 -5.66 5.54 6.71
CA ARG A 80 -6.42 6.77 7.04
C ARG A 80 -7.58 6.98 6.08
N TRP A 81 -7.35 6.82 4.78
CA TRP A 81 -8.43 6.88 3.80
C TRP A 81 -9.52 5.84 4.08
N TRP A 82 -9.15 4.61 4.44
CA TRP A 82 -10.12 3.61 4.85
C TRP A 82 -10.91 4.08 6.07
N ALA A 83 -10.23 4.57 7.11
CA ALA A 83 -10.88 5.09 8.31
C ALA A 83 -11.86 6.24 8.02
N GLU A 84 -11.46 7.20 7.19
CA GLU A 84 -12.31 8.30 6.72
C GLU A 84 -13.58 7.77 6.03
N LYS A 85 -13.44 6.87 5.04
CA LYS A 85 -14.59 6.36 4.27
C LYS A 85 -15.57 5.51 5.08
N VAL A 86 -15.21 5.11 6.31
CA VAL A 86 -16.11 4.42 7.24
C VAL A 86 -16.54 5.29 8.42
N GLY A 87 -16.31 6.61 8.35
CA GLY A 87 -16.71 7.59 9.36
C GLY A 87 -15.88 7.54 10.65
N LYS A 88 -14.61 7.14 10.54
CA LYS A 88 -13.66 6.95 11.66
C LYS A 88 -12.38 7.75 11.46
N GLU A 89 -12.48 8.93 10.86
CA GLU A 89 -11.37 9.84 10.54
C GLU A 89 -10.49 10.24 11.75
N GLY A 90 -11.03 10.21 12.97
CA GLY A 90 -10.27 10.46 14.21
C GLY A 90 -9.55 9.23 14.78
N LEU A 91 -9.69 8.05 14.17
CA LEU A 91 -9.10 6.81 14.69
C LEU A 91 -7.58 6.78 14.59
N ILE A 92 -7.04 7.45 13.57
CA ILE A 92 -5.61 7.46 13.26
C ILE A 92 -5.17 8.92 13.21
N PRO A 93 -4.24 9.34 14.05
CA PRO A 93 -3.76 10.71 14.01
C PRO A 93 -3.20 11.10 12.64
N SER A 94 -3.49 12.32 12.20
CA SER A 94 -2.98 12.88 10.95
C SER A 94 -1.44 13.01 10.98
N SER A 95 -0.87 13.21 12.16
CA SER A 95 0.58 13.28 12.36
C SER A 95 1.19 11.90 12.58
N ASN A 96 2.23 11.58 11.80
CA ASN A 96 3.01 10.35 11.97
C ASN A 96 3.87 10.37 13.25
N VAL A 97 4.10 11.54 13.85
CA VAL A 97 4.93 11.70 15.07
C VAL A 97 4.29 11.00 16.26
N GLN A 98 2.96 11.03 16.35
CA GLN A 98 2.20 10.40 17.43
C GLN A 98 2.08 8.88 17.26
N LEU A 99 2.45 8.36 16.08
CA LEU A 99 2.44 6.94 15.78
C LEU A 99 3.83 6.32 15.91
N ASP A 100 4.79 7.03 16.53
CA ASP A 100 6.20 6.64 16.71
C ASP A 100 6.81 6.05 15.41
N VAL A 101 6.44 6.66 14.28
CA VAL A 101 7.00 6.37 12.96
C VAL A 101 8.32 7.14 12.86
N PRO A 102 9.47 6.47 12.63
CA PRO A 102 10.75 7.15 12.52
C PRO A 102 10.69 8.29 11.48
N LYS A 103 11.20 9.46 11.85
CA LYS A 103 11.41 10.55 10.89
C LYS A 103 12.30 10.01 9.76
N ARG A 104 11.96 10.39 8.52
CA ARG A 104 12.73 10.02 7.33
C ARG A 104 14.15 10.56 7.49
N VAL A 105 15.10 9.72 7.87
CA VAL A 105 16.51 10.01 7.64
C VAL A 105 16.75 9.62 6.19
N PHE A 106 16.96 10.61 5.34
CA PHE A 106 17.47 10.39 3.99
C PHE A 106 18.94 10.00 4.13
N VAL A 107 19.20 8.75 4.51
CA VAL A 107 20.53 8.17 4.33
C VAL A 107 20.61 7.80 2.86
N THR A 108 21.23 8.73 2.12
CA THR A 108 22.01 8.57 0.88
C THR A 108 21.29 8.02 -0.37
N ASN A 109 21.05 8.93 -1.33
CA ASN A 109 21.69 8.93 -2.65
C ASN A 109 22.15 7.58 -3.26
N GLU A 110 21.25 6.60 -3.39
CA GLU A 110 21.46 5.52 -4.35
C GLU A 110 20.29 5.46 -5.33
N ASN A 111 20.62 5.84 -6.56
CA ASN A 111 19.77 5.93 -7.71
C ASN A 111 19.37 4.50 -8.14
N LYS A 112 18.32 3.94 -7.53
CA LYS A 112 17.77 2.60 -7.87
C LYS A 112 17.20 2.49 -9.30
N ALA A 113 17.29 3.54 -10.10
CA ALA A 113 17.05 3.48 -11.55
C ALA A 113 18.15 2.72 -12.32
N ALA A 114 19.35 2.54 -11.74
CA ALA A 114 20.47 1.89 -12.44
C ALA A 114 20.51 0.35 -12.30
N GLU A 115 19.94 -0.23 -11.24
CA GLU A 115 20.01 -1.69 -10.97
C GLU A 115 18.91 -2.52 -11.65
N LEU A 116 17.95 -1.90 -12.36
CA LEU A 116 16.95 -2.64 -13.12
C LEU A 116 17.47 -3.08 -14.50
N ALA A 117 18.67 -2.66 -14.91
CA ALA A 117 19.27 -3.04 -16.18
C ALA A 117 19.73 -4.52 -16.23
N ASP A 118 20.03 -5.13 -15.08
CA ASP A 118 20.70 -6.45 -15.04
C ASP A 118 19.77 -7.65 -14.80
N LYS A 119 18.46 -7.44 -14.62
CA LYS A 119 17.47 -8.52 -14.44
C LYS A 119 16.52 -8.74 -15.63
N LEU A 120 16.78 -8.08 -16.77
CA LEU A 120 15.98 -8.21 -17.99
C LEU A 120 16.27 -9.49 -18.81
N GLY A 121 17.13 -10.39 -18.34
CA GLY A 121 17.44 -11.65 -19.03
C GLY A 121 16.50 -12.83 -18.72
N LYS A 122 15.52 -12.69 -17.80
CA LYS A 122 14.73 -13.83 -17.29
C LYS A 122 13.21 -13.69 -17.39
N VAL A 123 12.70 -12.77 -18.21
CA VAL A 123 11.26 -12.66 -18.49
C VAL A 123 10.98 -13.27 -19.86
N SER A 124 10.50 -14.51 -19.85
CA SER A 124 10.15 -15.30 -21.03
C SER A 124 8.73 -15.02 -21.52
N ASP A 125 8.40 -13.74 -21.74
CA ASP A 125 7.11 -13.36 -22.31
C ASP A 125 7.30 -12.29 -23.40
N LEU A 126 6.90 -12.64 -24.63
CA LEU A 126 7.13 -11.88 -25.85
C LEU A 126 6.45 -10.49 -25.81
N TYR A 127 5.33 -10.38 -25.10
CA TYR A 127 4.56 -9.14 -25.00
C TYR A 127 5.22 -8.10 -24.08
N VAL A 128 5.96 -8.54 -23.05
CA VAL A 128 6.68 -7.65 -22.14
C VAL A 128 7.89 -7.02 -22.83
N ARG A 129 8.56 -7.76 -23.73
CA ARG A 129 9.70 -7.25 -24.51
C ARG A 129 9.31 -6.09 -25.43
N VAL A 130 8.23 -6.24 -26.18
CA VAL A 130 7.77 -5.21 -27.13
C VAL A 130 7.33 -3.93 -26.40
N SER A 131 6.69 -4.07 -25.23
CA SER A 131 6.27 -2.92 -24.44
C SER A 131 7.46 -2.14 -23.84
N LEU A 132 8.55 -2.82 -23.47
CA LEU A 132 9.76 -2.20 -22.94
C LEU A 132 10.62 -1.53 -24.02
N GLU A 133 10.66 -2.09 -25.23
CA GLU A 133 11.34 -1.44 -26.38
C GLU A 133 10.62 -0.16 -26.80
N LEU A 134 9.28 -0.13 -26.76
CA LEU A 134 8.50 1.08 -27.01
C LEU A 134 8.80 2.17 -25.97
N GLN A 135 8.85 1.83 -24.67
CA GLN A 135 9.15 2.82 -23.63
C GLN A 135 10.52 3.49 -23.80
N ARG A 136 11.52 2.76 -24.32
CA ARG A 136 12.86 3.31 -24.60
C ARG A 136 12.89 4.23 -25.82
N ALA A 137 12.03 3.99 -26.81
CA ALA A 137 11.93 4.83 -28.00
C ALA A 137 11.20 6.18 -27.73
N PHE A 138 10.30 6.22 -26.74
CA PHE A 138 9.46 7.39 -26.45
C PHE A 138 9.92 8.27 -25.28
N GLY A 139 11.10 7.99 -24.69
CA GLY A 139 11.80 8.95 -23.82
C GLY A 139 11.13 9.27 -22.49
N PHE A 140 10.31 8.38 -21.93
CA PHE A 140 9.77 8.57 -20.59
C PHE A 140 10.81 8.17 -19.52
N PRO A 141 11.11 9.03 -18.52
CA PRO A 141 12.02 8.66 -17.46
C PRO A 141 11.39 7.57 -16.55
N PRO A 142 12.21 6.69 -15.96
CA PRO A 142 11.77 5.59 -15.10
C PRO A 142 11.09 6.05 -13.81
#